data_AF-A0A9R1Q532-F1
#
_entry.id   AF-A0A9R1Q532-F1
#
_cell.length_a   1.000
_cell.length_b   1.000
_cell.length_c   1.000
_cell.angle_alpha   90.00
_cell.angle_beta   90.00
_cell.angle_gamma   90.00
#
_symmetry.space_group_name_H-M   'P 1'
#
loop_
_entity.id
_entity.type
_entity.pdbx_description
1 polymer ?
#
loop_
_entity_poly.entity_id
_entity_poly.type
_entity_poly.pdbx_seq_one_letter_code
_entity_poly.pdbx_strand_id
1 'polypeptide(L)'
;MKSSRAAATIVVLALAFAVHSSPAAAKGLSPDFYAMSCPQLGQIVRSHVAKAFRRDPGVAPALVRIFFHDCFPQGCDASVLLTGNNSEQALGPNLTLRPMALKLIDDIHAGVEATCPRTVSCADVTVLATRDALLQVEESEMKSSRAAATIVVLALAFAVHSSPAAAKGLSPDFYAMSCPQLGQIVRSHVAKAFRRDPGVAPALVRIFFHDCFPQGCDASVLLTGNNSEQALGPNLTLRLMALKLIDDIHAGVEATCPRTVSCADVTVLATRDALLQAGGPYIDFPLGRRDGLTPASADLVLALPAPSFDVPTLISSFGNRSLGVADLVALSGAHTFGVAHCPSFSDRFTPIIDANPAIGPKFAKMLQAKCAKDVPEGTVTQALDGLTPKVFDNLYYTDLITRRGLLKSDQGLIDHPDTKGMATQFALNQLFFFDEFAHSMVKMSYMDVLTGSQGEIRLNCAVPNTRAEGIETANDEGHAANM
;
A
#
# COMPACT_ATOMS: atom_id res chain seq x y z
N MET A 1 15.37 -23.20 -20.70
CA MET A 1 15.20 -23.88 -19.39
C MET A 1 16.17 -23.32 -18.33
N LYS A 2 16.20 -22.01 -18.13
CA LYS A 2 16.97 -21.32 -17.07
C LYS A 2 16.18 -20.06 -16.70
N SER A 3 15.09 -20.21 -15.93
CA SER A 3 14.24 -19.05 -15.57
C SER A 3 13.46 -19.17 -14.25
N SER A 4 13.67 -20.18 -13.41
CA SER A 4 12.84 -20.37 -12.19
C SER A 4 13.65 -20.45 -10.89
N ARG A 5 14.91 -20.05 -10.88
CA ARG A 5 15.77 -20.17 -9.68
C ARG A 5 15.92 -18.89 -8.85
N ALA A 6 15.28 -17.79 -9.24
CA ALA A 6 15.34 -16.53 -8.49
C ALA A 6 14.20 -16.35 -7.46
N ALA A 7 13.12 -17.12 -7.55
CA ALA A 7 11.95 -16.96 -6.67
C ALA A 7 12.11 -17.63 -5.29
N ALA A 8 12.97 -18.64 -5.16
CA ALA A 8 13.03 -19.50 -3.97
C ALA A 8 13.91 -18.97 -2.81
N THR A 9 14.56 -17.81 -2.98
CA THR A 9 15.44 -17.24 -1.93
C THR A 9 14.71 -16.21 -1.06
N ILE A 10 13.54 -15.71 -1.46
CA ILE A 10 12.84 -14.60 -0.79
C ILE A 10 11.88 -15.10 0.31
N VAL A 11 11.40 -16.35 0.25
CA VAL A 11 10.42 -16.88 1.22
C VAL A 11 11.07 -17.29 2.56
N VAL A 12 12.34 -17.69 2.56
CA VAL A 12 13.02 -18.21 3.77
C VAL A 12 13.32 -17.10 4.81
N LEU A 13 13.38 -15.82 4.42
CA LEU A 13 13.58 -14.73 5.39
C LEU A 13 12.27 -14.22 6.04
N ALA A 14 11.11 -14.50 5.46
CA ALA A 14 9.83 -13.98 5.95
C ALA A 14 9.26 -14.76 7.16
N LEU A 15 9.69 -15.99 7.39
CA LEU A 15 9.11 -16.87 8.41
C LEU A 15 9.97 -17.09 9.65
N ALA A 16 11.22 -16.60 9.66
CA ALA A 16 12.06 -16.64 10.86
C ALA A 16 11.72 -15.53 11.88
N PHE A 17 10.83 -14.58 11.53
CA PHE A 17 10.39 -13.48 12.40
C PHE A 17 8.97 -13.64 12.98
N ALA A 18 8.27 -14.74 12.68
CA ALA A 18 6.89 -14.97 13.14
C ALA A 18 6.78 -15.79 14.43
N VAL A 19 7.75 -15.65 15.35
CA VAL A 19 7.60 -16.13 16.73
C VAL A 19 7.64 -14.90 17.62
N HIS A 20 6.56 -14.66 18.37
CA HIS A 20 6.27 -13.51 19.26
C HIS A 20 5.39 -12.40 18.67
N SER A 21 4.16 -12.74 18.28
CA SER A 21 2.93 -12.05 18.74
C SER A 21 1.74 -12.64 17.99
N SER A 22 1.08 -13.64 18.59
CA SER A 22 -0.22 -14.07 18.08
C SER A 22 -1.24 -12.96 18.36
N PRO A 23 -2.04 -12.52 17.38
CA PRO A 23 -3.19 -11.66 17.68
C PRO A 23 -4.08 -12.37 18.69
N ALA A 24 -4.78 -11.61 19.53
CA ALA A 24 -5.75 -12.20 20.45
C ALA A 24 -6.78 -12.99 19.63
N ALA A 25 -6.67 -14.32 19.64
CA ALA A 25 -7.59 -15.20 18.94
C ALA A 25 -9.02 -14.86 19.41
N ALA A 26 -9.97 -14.82 18.48
CA ALA A 26 -11.38 -14.66 18.86
C ALA A 26 -11.71 -15.70 19.95
N LYS A 27 -12.45 -15.26 20.99
CA LYS A 27 -12.78 -16.13 22.14
C LYS A 27 -13.34 -17.47 21.63
N GLY A 28 -12.65 -18.56 21.94
CA GLY A 28 -13.05 -19.93 21.57
C GLY A 28 -12.23 -20.57 20.44
N LEU A 29 -11.33 -19.84 19.78
CA LEU A 29 -10.42 -20.41 18.77
C LEU A 29 -9.14 -20.97 19.41
N SER A 30 -8.72 -22.15 18.96
CA SER A 30 -7.47 -22.78 19.38
C SER A 30 -6.87 -23.61 18.23
N PRO A 31 -5.54 -23.57 17.99
CA PRO A 31 -4.89 -24.45 17.01
C PRO A 31 -5.15 -25.94 17.24
N ASP A 32 -5.38 -26.32 18.50
CA ASP A 32 -5.62 -27.70 18.94
C ASP A 32 -7.10 -28.00 19.21
N PHE A 33 -8.03 -27.14 18.75
CA PHE A 33 -9.46 -27.26 19.03
C PHE A 33 -10.02 -28.67 18.71
N TYR A 34 -9.56 -29.28 17.62
CA TYR A 34 -9.98 -30.62 17.18
C TYR A 34 -9.07 -31.76 17.68
N ALA A 35 -8.04 -31.50 18.48
CA ALA A 35 -7.04 -32.52 18.83
C ALA A 35 -7.66 -33.74 19.55
N MET A 36 -8.72 -33.52 20.34
CA MET A 36 -9.43 -34.60 21.04
C MET A 36 -10.58 -35.20 20.22
N SER A 37 -11.31 -34.38 19.46
CA SER A 37 -12.52 -34.78 18.75
C SER A 37 -12.24 -35.35 17.35
N CYS A 38 -11.14 -34.94 16.71
CA CYS A 38 -10.66 -35.51 15.46
C CYS A 38 -9.12 -35.58 15.42
N PRO A 39 -8.50 -36.54 16.13
CA PRO A 39 -7.04 -36.65 16.23
C PRO A 39 -6.32 -36.84 14.88
N GLN A 40 -7.01 -37.41 13.89
CA GLN A 40 -6.46 -37.68 12.56
C GLN A 40 -6.61 -36.51 11.57
N LEU A 41 -7.28 -35.41 11.95
CA LEU A 41 -7.58 -34.28 11.06
C LEU A 41 -6.35 -33.79 10.29
N GLY A 42 -5.28 -33.46 11.02
CA GLY A 42 -4.05 -32.96 10.39
C GLY A 42 -3.41 -33.95 9.43
N GLN A 43 -3.48 -35.26 9.69
CA GLN A 43 -2.95 -36.27 8.78
C GLN A 43 -3.77 -36.38 7.49
N ILE A 44 -5.10 -36.34 7.62
CA ILE A 44 -6.03 -36.40 6.48
C ILE A 44 -5.79 -35.22 5.54
N VAL A 45 -5.77 -33.99 6.10
CA VAL A 45 -5.52 -32.76 5.33
C VAL A 45 -4.16 -32.82 4.63
N ARG A 46 -3.07 -33.04 5.39
CA ARG A 46 -1.71 -33.12 4.83
C ARG A 46 -1.61 -34.13 3.69
N SER A 47 -2.23 -35.31 3.84
CA SER A 47 -2.13 -36.37 2.84
C SER A 47 -2.79 -36.00 1.50
N HIS A 48 -3.96 -35.37 1.54
CA HIS A 48 -4.69 -34.92 0.36
C HIS A 48 -3.98 -33.74 -0.30
N VAL A 49 -3.58 -32.74 0.50
CA VAL A 49 -2.86 -31.56 0.02
C VAL A 49 -1.53 -31.96 -0.62
N ALA A 50 -0.72 -32.78 0.03
CA ALA A 50 0.55 -33.25 -0.54
C ALA A 50 0.35 -34.05 -1.84
N LYS A 51 -0.72 -34.86 -1.92
CA LYS A 51 -1.06 -35.60 -3.15
C LYS A 51 -1.46 -34.67 -4.29
N ALA A 52 -2.25 -33.64 -4.01
CA ALA A 52 -2.66 -32.65 -5.00
C ALA A 52 -1.48 -31.77 -5.44
N PHE A 53 -0.69 -31.29 -4.49
CA PHE A 53 0.49 -30.44 -4.73
C PHE A 53 1.54 -31.14 -5.60
N ARG A 54 1.79 -32.44 -5.36
CA ARG A 54 2.68 -33.25 -6.22
C ARG A 54 2.20 -33.36 -7.67
N ARG A 55 0.89 -33.26 -7.91
CA ARG A 55 0.32 -33.32 -9.26
C ARG A 55 0.33 -31.94 -9.92
N ASP A 56 -0.03 -30.91 -9.17
CA ASP A 56 -0.04 -29.53 -9.62
C ASP A 56 0.34 -28.58 -8.46
N PRO A 57 1.57 -28.03 -8.44
CA PRO A 57 1.98 -27.04 -7.45
C PRO A 57 1.10 -25.77 -7.46
N GLY A 58 0.42 -25.49 -8.58
CA GLY A 58 -0.55 -24.40 -8.72
C GLY A 58 -1.79 -24.56 -7.84
N VAL A 59 -1.94 -25.67 -7.12
CA VAL A 59 -2.97 -25.85 -6.10
C VAL A 59 -2.76 -24.96 -4.88
N ALA A 60 -1.52 -24.64 -4.52
CA ALA A 60 -1.22 -23.78 -3.37
C ALA A 60 -1.74 -22.34 -3.55
N PRO A 61 -1.38 -21.60 -4.64
CA PRO A 61 -1.94 -20.27 -4.87
C PRO A 61 -3.46 -20.32 -5.13
N ALA A 62 -4.00 -21.44 -5.62
CA ALA A 62 -5.43 -21.60 -5.80
C ALA A 62 -6.20 -21.72 -4.47
N LEU A 63 -5.66 -22.47 -3.49
CA LEU A 63 -6.23 -22.58 -2.15
C LEU A 63 -6.13 -21.25 -1.38
N VAL A 64 -4.99 -20.56 -1.49
CA VAL A 64 -4.84 -19.19 -0.93
C VAL A 64 -5.89 -18.24 -1.50
N ARG A 65 -6.14 -18.31 -2.81
CA ARG A 65 -7.18 -17.49 -3.45
C ARG A 65 -8.57 -17.85 -2.92
N ILE A 66 -8.93 -19.12 -2.79
CA ILE A 66 -10.22 -19.52 -2.22
C ILE A 66 -10.37 -19.00 -0.80
N PHE A 67 -9.35 -19.20 0.05
CA PHE A 67 -9.34 -18.69 1.43
C PHE A 67 -9.52 -17.17 1.50
N PHE A 68 -8.84 -16.41 0.64
CA PHE A 68 -9.01 -14.96 0.56
C PHE A 68 -10.45 -14.57 0.16
N HIS A 69 -10.99 -15.24 -0.86
CA HIS A 69 -12.33 -14.98 -1.36
C HIS A 69 -13.43 -15.35 -0.35
N ASP A 70 -13.20 -16.36 0.50
CA ASP A 70 -14.07 -16.73 1.61
C ASP A 70 -14.04 -15.64 2.71
N CYS A 71 -12.85 -15.30 3.19
CA CYS A 71 -12.71 -14.46 4.37
C CYS A 71 -13.01 -12.97 4.14
N PHE A 72 -12.78 -12.46 2.94
CA PHE A 72 -12.80 -11.01 2.67
C PHE A 72 -14.22 -10.38 2.66
N PRO A 73 -15.25 -10.98 2.05
CA PRO A 73 -16.57 -10.36 1.94
C PRO A 73 -17.33 -10.32 3.27
N GLN A 74 -17.40 -11.45 4.01
CA GLN A 74 -18.21 -11.59 5.22
C GLN A 74 -17.58 -12.42 6.36
N GLY A 75 -16.29 -12.79 6.26
CA GLY A 75 -15.59 -13.60 7.25
C GLY A 75 -15.40 -15.05 6.79
N CYS A 76 -14.48 -15.78 7.44
CA CYS A 76 -14.09 -17.13 7.02
C CYS A 76 -15.14 -18.18 7.46
N ASP A 77 -16.26 -18.29 6.74
CA ASP A 77 -17.38 -19.17 7.08
C ASP A 77 -17.63 -20.28 6.06
N ALA A 78 -16.77 -20.42 5.04
CA ALA A 78 -16.89 -21.34 3.93
C ALA A 78 -18.09 -21.10 2.99
N SER A 79 -18.74 -19.94 3.02
CA SER A 79 -19.84 -19.65 2.11
C SER A 79 -19.41 -19.66 0.64
N VAL A 80 -18.11 -19.47 0.35
CA VAL A 80 -17.55 -19.53 -1.02
C VAL A 80 -17.63 -20.93 -1.63
N LEU A 81 -17.81 -21.96 -0.81
CA LEU A 81 -17.94 -23.35 -1.26
C LEU A 81 -19.37 -23.72 -1.64
N LEU A 82 -20.36 -22.93 -1.23
CA LEU A 82 -21.77 -23.22 -1.52
C LEU A 82 -22.05 -23.09 -3.01
N THR A 83 -22.89 -23.98 -3.53
CA THR A 83 -23.30 -24.02 -4.95
C THR A 83 -24.81 -23.81 -5.07
N GLY A 84 -25.26 -23.15 -6.14
CA GLY A 84 -26.68 -22.95 -6.42
C GLY A 84 -27.02 -21.58 -7.02
N ASN A 85 -28.30 -21.32 -7.28
CA ASN A 85 -28.74 -20.00 -7.69
C ASN A 85 -28.52 -19.01 -6.53
N ASN A 86 -27.78 -17.92 -6.79
CA ASN A 86 -27.35 -16.92 -5.82
C ASN A 86 -26.32 -17.41 -4.78
N SER A 87 -25.61 -18.52 -5.04
CA SER A 87 -24.49 -18.91 -4.19
C SER A 87 -23.32 -17.95 -4.33
N GLU A 88 -22.56 -17.76 -3.26
CA GLU A 88 -21.39 -16.89 -3.28
C GLU A 88 -20.39 -17.30 -4.36
N GLN A 89 -20.19 -18.62 -4.56
CA GLN A 89 -19.32 -19.15 -5.60
C GLN A 89 -19.68 -18.67 -7.02
N ALA A 90 -20.96 -18.37 -7.28
CA ALA A 90 -21.47 -17.95 -8.58
C ALA A 90 -21.37 -16.42 -8.80
N LEU A 91 -20.88 -15.66 -7.81
CA LEU A 91 -20.68 -14.22 -7.92
C LEU A 91 -19.42 -13.91 -8.76
N GLY A 92 -19.45 -12.80 -9.50
CA GLY A 92 -18.42 -12.43 -10.49
C GLY A 92 -16.97 -12.64 -10.05
N PRO A 93 -16.53 -12.16 -8.87
CA PRO A 93 -15.16 -12.38 -8.39
C PRO A 93 -14.78 -13.86 -8.22
N ASN A 94 -15.74 -14.71 -7.87
CA ASN A 94 -15.55 -16.12 -7.55
C ASN A 94 -15.57 -17.04 -8.79
N LEU A 95 -16.01 -16.53 -9.95
CA LEU A 95 -16.01 -17.27 -11.22
C LEU A 95 -14.60 -17.67 -11.72
N THR A 96 -13.56 -17.06 -11.16
CA THR A 96 -12.16 -17.32 -11.48
C THR A 96 -11.47 -18.28 -10.50
N LEU A 97 -12.20 -18.76 -9.47
CA LEU A 97 -11.69 -19.77 -8.55
C LEU A 97 -11.45 -21.08 -9.30
N ARG A 98 -10.29 -21.70 -9.06
CA ARG A 98 -9.91 -22.90 -9.80
C ARG A 98 -10.75 -24.10 -9.33
N PRO A 99 -11.51 -24.78 -10.22
CA PRO A 99 -12.36 -25.91 -9.83
C PRO A 99 -11.61 -27.05 -9.14
N MET A 100 -10.33 -27.26 -9.51
CA MET A 100 -9.49 -28.30 -8.91
C MET A 100 -9.22 -28.08 -7.42
N ALA A 101 -9.16 -26.82 -6.96
CA ALA A 101 -8.90 -26.48 -5.57
C ALA A 101 -10.18 -26.51 -4.75
N LEU A 102 -11.31 -26.08 -5.32
CA LEU A 102 -12.65 -26.28 -4.73
C LEU A 102 -12.90 -27.78 -4.50
N LYS A 103 -12.68 -28.61 -5.53
CA LYS A 103 -12.80 -30.06 -5.42
C LYS A 103 -11.85 -30.67 -4.37
N LEU A 104 -10.63 -30.13 -4.23
CA LEU A 104 -9.70 -30.63 -3.21
C LEU A 104 -10.23 -30.37 -1.80
N ILE A 105 -10.86 -29.22 -1.55
CA ILE A 105 -11.49 -28.92 -0.25
C ILE A 105 -12.63 -29.91 0.01
N ASP A 106 -13.46 -30.19 -1.00
CA ASP A 106 -14.53 -31.20 -0.89
C ASP A 106 -13.98 -32.61 -0.63
N ASP A 107 -12.92 -33.02 -1.33
CA ASP A 107 -12.27 -34.32 -1.16
C ASP A 107 -11.68 -34.46 0.26
N ILE A 108 -11.05 -33.40 0.78
CA ILE A 108 -10.53 -33.36 2.15
C ILE A 108 -11.69 -33.46 3.16
N HIS A 109 -12.74 -32.66 2.98
CA HIS A 109 -13.89 -32.67 3.87
C HIS A 109 -14.55 -34.05 3.90
N ALA A 110 -14.75 -34.69 2.74
CA ALA A 110 -15.26 -36.06 2.67
C ALA A 110 -14.38 -37.07 3.42
N GLY A 111 -13.05 -36.94 3.31
CA GLY A 111 -12.11 -37.77 4.07
C GLY A 111 -12.17 -37.54 5.58
N VAL A 112 -12.37 -36.28 6.01
CA VAL A 112 -12.56 -35.91 7.41
C VAL A 112 -13.89 -36.44 7.93
N GLU A 113 -14.99 -36.26 7.20
CA GLU A 113 -16.32 -36.77 7.56
C GLU A 113 -16.36 -38.30 7.68
N ALA A 114 -15.61 -39.03 6.85
CA ALA A 114 -15.49 -40.47 6.96
C ALA A 114 -14.78 -40.93 8.26
N THR A 115 -13.95 -40.06 8.85
CA THR A 115 -13.14 -40.37 10.04
C THR A 115 -13.74 -39.80 11.32
N CYS A 116 -14.23 -38.57 11.25
CA CYS A 116 -14.75 -37.77 12.34
C CYS A 116 -16.08 -37.12 11.91
N PRO A 117 -17.17 -37.90 11.82
CA PRO A 117 -18.42 -37.42 11.24
C PRO A 117 -18.95 -36.19 11.98
N ARG A 118 -19.39 -35.17 11.24
CA ARG A 118 -20.02 -33.94 11.74
C ARG A 118 -19.19 -33.21 12.81
N THR A 119 -17.87 -33.36 12.75
CA THR A 119 -16.97 -32.83 13.78
C THR A 119 -16.25 -31.58 13.32
N VAL A 120 -15.75 -31.54 12.09
CA VAL A 120 -14.87 -30.46 11.59
C VAL A 120 -15.62 -29.65 10.53
N SER A 121 -15.66 -28.34 10.71
CA SER A 121 -16.35 -27.43 9.79
C SER A 121 -15.64 -27.31 8.42
N CYS A 122 -16.39 -26.97 7.37
CA CYS A 122 -15.79 -26.67 6.05
C CYS A 122 -14.86 -25.44 6.10
N ALA A 123 -15.16 -24.47 6.98
CA ALA A 123 -14.32 -23.30 7.20
C ALA A 123 -12.92 -23.71 7.70
N ASP A 124 -12.86 -24.58 8.71
CA ASP A 124 -11.60 -25.07 9.24
C ASP A 124 -10.86 -25.97 8.25
N VAL A 125 -11.58 -26.78 7.47
CA VAL A 125 -10.96 -27.57 6.39
C VAL A 125 -10.30 -26.65 5.36
N THR A 126 -10.95 -25.54 4.98
CA THR A 126 -10.41 -24.56 4.03
C THR A 126 -9.14 -23.89 4.55
N VAL A 127 -9.15 -23.48 5.82
CA VAL A 127 -7.98 -22.90 6.51
C VAL A 127 -6.82 -23.91 6.58
N LEU A 128 -7.10 -25.12 7.04
CA LEU A 128 -6.09 -26.16 7.22
C LEU A 128 -5.49 -26.62 5.88
N ALA A 129 -6.32 -26.75 4.84
CA ALA A 129 -5.86 -27.07 3.49
C ALA A 129 -4.93 -25.99 2.94
N THR A 130 -5.28 -24.72 3.15
CA THR A 130 -4.46 -23.58 2.73
C THR A 130 -3.12 -23.55 3.46
N ARG A 131 -3.13 -23.71 4.80
CA ARG A 131 -1.92 -23.80 5.62
C ARG A 131 -1.00 -24.91 5.13
N ASP A 132 -1.53 -26.13 4.98
CA ASP A 132 -0.72 -27.27 4.60
C ASP A 132 -0.19 -27.15 3.16
N ALA A 133 -0.89 -26.42 2.28
CA ALA A 133 -0.40 -26.16 0.93
C ALA A 133 0.79 -25.20 0.93
N LEU A 134 0.78 -24.19 1.82
CA LEU A 134 1.93 -23.31 2.04
C LEU A 134 3.12 -24.08 2.62
N LEU A 135 2.89 -24.99 3.58
CA LEU A 135 3.94 -25.86 4.10
C LEU A 135 4.56 -26.76 3.01
N GLN A 136 3.77 -27.23 2.03
CA GLN A 136 4.32 -27.98 0.89
C GLN A 136 5.24 -27.11 0.00
N VAL A 137 4.91 -25.83 -0.17
CA VAL A 137 5.78 -24.87 -0.88
C VAL A 137 7.11 -24.75 -0.15
N GLU A 138 7.09 -24.48 1.16
CA GLU A 138 8.29 -24.36 2.00
C GLU A 138 9.17 -25.61 1.95
N GLU A 139 8.58 -26.81 2.09
CA GLU A 139 9.32 -28.07 2.00
C GLU A 139 9.97 -28.27 0.61
N SER A 140 9.29 -27.85 -0.46
CA SER A 140 9.80 -27.96 -1.83
C SER A 140 10.97 -27.01 -2.09
N GLU A 141 10.91 -25.80 -1.53
CA GLU A 141 11.97 -24.80 -1.62
C GLU A 141 13.21 -25.21 -0.82
N MET A 142 13.02 -25.75 0.39
CA MET A 142 14.10 -26.27 1.22
C MET A 142 14.84 -27.46 0.56
N LYS A 143 14.12 -28.35 -0.12
CA LYS A 143 14.72 -29.46 -0.90
C LYS A 143 15.49 -28.98 -2.12
N SER A 144 15.01 -27.93 -2.79
CA SER A 144 15.71 -27.27 -3.90
C SER A 144 17.01 -26.56 -3.44
N SER A 145 17.02 -26.01 -2.22
CA SER A 145 18.14 -25.26 -1.64
C SER A 145 19.35 -26.13 -1.24
N ARG A 146 19.13 -27.39 -0.82
CA ARG A 146 20.22 -28.34 -0.50
C ARG A 146 21.12 -28.70 -1.69
N ALA A 147 20.64 -28.56 -2.92
CA ALA A 147 21.43 -28.84 -4.13
C ALA A 147 22.34 -27.67 -4.57
N ALA A 148 22.23 -26.49 -3.94
CA ALA A 148 22.94 -25.27 -4.34
C ALA A 148 23.99 -24.78 -3.32
N ALA A 149 24.23 -25.55 -2.25
CA ALA A 149 25.02 -25.12 -1.09
C ALA A 149 26.55 -25.00 -1.32
N THR A 150 27.09 -25.39 -2.47
CA THR A 150 28.55 -25.35 -2.71
C THR A 150 29.06 -24.03 -3.32
N ILE A 151 28.19 -23.12 -3.77
CA ILE A 151 28.60 -21.91 -4.53
C ILE A 151 28.39 -20.59 -3.76
N VAL A 152 27.62 -20.58 -2.66
CA VAL A 152 27.15 -19.34 -2.00
C VAL A 152 28.16 -18.75 -0.99
N VAL A 153 29.18 -19.49 -0.55
CA VAL A 153 30.14 -19.01 0.48
C VAL A 153 30.98 -17.82 -0.01
N LEU A 154 31.16 -17.62 -1.32
CA LEU A 154 31.87 -16.44 -1.86
C LEU A 154 30.99 -15.21 -2.12
N ALA A 155 29.66 -15.33 -2.12
CA ALA A 155 28.76 -14.21 -2.46
C ALA A 155 28.15 -13.51 -1.21
N LEU A 156 28.30 -14.10 -0.02
CA LEU A 156 27.82 -13.55 1.26
C LEU A 156 28.63 -12.34 1.76
N ALA A 157 29.64 -11.88 1.03
CA ALA A 157 30.38 -10.65 1.36
C ALA A 157 29.73 -9.36 0.80
N PHE A 158 28.69 -9.44 -0.04
CA PHE A 158 28.17 -8.26 -0.76
C PHE A 158 26.65 -8.03 -0.72
N ALA A 159 25.87 -8.72 0.12
CA ALA A 159 24.43 -8.46 0.22
C ALA A 159 23.93 -8.48 1.67
N VAL A 160 24.33 -7.49 2.46
CA VAL A 160 23.57 -7.07 3.64
C VAL A 160 22.44 -6.17 3.15
N HIS A 161 21.27 -6.75 2.84
CA HIS A 161 20.05 -5.96 2.71
C HIS A 161 19.55 -5.67 4.13
N SER A 162 19.68 -4.43 4.56
CA SER A 162 19.11 -3.93 5.80
C SER A 162 17.59 -3.98 5.70
N SER A 163 16.93 -4.91 6.42
CA SER A 163 15.52 -4.72 6.77
C SER A 163 15.39 -3.33 7.41
N PRO A 164 14.35 -2.53 7.08
CA PRO A 164 14.15 -1.26 7.77
C PRO A 164 14.08 -1.57 9.27
N ALA A 165 14.95 -0.93 10.05
CA ALA A 165 14.89 -1.04 11.49
C ALA A 165 13.48 -0.58 11.89
N ALA A 166 12.69 -1.47 12.50
CA ALA A 166 11.40 -1.10 13.04
C ALA A 166 11.61 0.12 13.96
N ALA A 167 11.04 1.26 13.58
CA ALA A 167 11.02 2.41 14.49
C ALA A 167 10.38 1.92 15.80
N LYS A 168 11.10 2.11 16.92
CA LYS A 168 10.61 1.68 18.23
C LYS A 168 9.22 2.27 18.45
N GLY A 169 8.21 1.42 18.66
CA GLY A 169 6.86 1.84 19.00
C GLY A 169 5.84 1.82 17.85
N LEU A 170 6.21 1.41 16.63
CA LEU A 170 5.23 1.19 15.57
C LEU A 170 4.87 -0.30 15.37
N SER A 171 3.60 -0.58 15.07
CA SER A 171 3.07 -1.92 14.76
C SER A 171 1.81 -1.83 13.90
N PRO A 172 1.59 -2.73 12.92
CA PRO A 172 0.32 -2.78 12.19
C PRO A 172 -0.91 -2.92 13.11
N ASP A 173 -0.74 -3.62 14.23
CA ASP A 173 -1.81 -3.88 15.21
C ASP A 173 -1.87 -2.84 16.34
N PHE A 174 -1.19 -1.69 16.22
CA PHE A 174 -1.06 -0.71 17.31
C PHE A 174 -2.40 -0.29 17.94
N TYR A 175 -3.45 -0.16 17.12
CA TYR A 175 -4.80 0.24 17.56
C TYR A 175 -5.78 -0.93 17.71
N ALA A 176 -5.35 -2.19 17.57
CA ALA A 176 -6.24 -3.35 17.54
C ALA A 176 -7.11 -3.47 18.81
N MET A 177 -6.57 -3.07 19.96
CA MET A 177 -7.30 -3.08 21.24
C MET A 177 -7.94 -1.74 21.60
N SER A 178 -7.26 -0.62 21.30
CA SER A 178 -7.70 0.72 21.72
C SER A 178 -8.73 1.34 20.78
N CYS A 179 -8.73 0.96 19.50
CA CYS A 179 -9.76 1.34 18.53
C CYS A 179 -10.05 0.21 17.51
N PRO A 180 -10.73 -0.87 17.92
CA PRO A 180 -10.98 -2.03 17.05
C PRO A 180 -11.76 -1.71 15.76
N GLN A 181 -12.53 -0.62 15.75
CA GLN A 181 -13.34 -0.20 14.60
C GLN A 181 -12.59 0.72 13.62
N LEU A 182 -11.33 1.10 13.91
CA LEU A 182 -10.55 2.06 13.11
C LEU A 182 -10.54 1.70 11.61
N GLY A 183 -10.19 0.46 11.29
CA GLY A 183 -10.13 0.00 9.89
C GLY A 183 -11.48 0.10 9.16
N GLN A 184 -12.59 -0.16 9.86
CA GLN A 184 -13.93 -0.06 9.26
C GLN A 184 -14.32 1.41 9.01
N ILE A 185 -14.03 2.30 9.97
CA ILE A 185 -14.32 3.74 9.85
C ILE A 185 -13.59 4.31 8.64
N VAL A 186 -12.26 4.12 8.57
CA VAL A 186 -11.43 4.59 7.45
C VAL A 186 -11.96 4.05 6.12
N ARG A 187 -12.12 2.73 6.00
CA ARG A 187 -12.58 2.08 4.76
C ARG A 187 -13.91 2.63 4.27
N SER A 188 -14.87 2.84 5.19
CA SER A 188 -16.21 3.32 4.83
C SER A 188 -16.19 4.74 4.26
N HIS A 189 -15.41 5.64 4.88
CA HIS A 189 -15.25 7.02 4.43
C HIS A 189 -14.51 7.10 3.10
N VAL A 190 -13.40 6.37 2.97
CA VAL A 190 -12.63 6.33 1.71
C VAL A 190 -13.48 5.74 0.59
N ALA A 191 -14.24 4.66 0.83
CA ALA A 191 -15.13 4.08 -0.18
C ALA A 191 -16.25 5.02 -0.63
N LYS A 192 -16.82 5.79 0.31
CA LYS A 192 -17.80 6.82 -0.02
C LYS A 192 -17.18 7.93 -0.87
N ALA A 193 -15.99 8.40 -0.52
CA ALA A 193 -15.30 9.46 -1.25
C ALA A 193 -14.86 9.00 -2.64
N PHE A 194 -14.27 7.81 -2.76
CA PHE A 194 -13.78 7.24 -4.02
C PHE A 194 -14.91 7.01 -5.03
N ARG A 195 -16.08 6.51 -4.59
CA ARG A 195 -17.26 6.36 -5.46
C ARG A 195 -17.75 7.68 -6.04
N ARG A 196 -17.62 8.78 -5.27
CA ARG A 196 -17.98 10.12 -5.75
C ARG A 196 -16.91 10.67 -6.70
N ASP A 197 -15.65 10.42 -6.37
CA ASP A 197 -14.51 11.01 -7.05
C ASP A 197 -13.26 10.10 -6.94
N PRO A 198 -12.97 9.30 -7.97
CA PRO A 198 -11.80 8.41 -7.97
C PRO A 198 -10.47 9.15 -7.85
N GLY A 199 -10.42 10.44 -8.19
CA GLY A 199 -9.20 11.25 -8.05
C GLY A 199 -8.81 11.53 -6.59
N VAL A 200 -9.58 11.05 -5.61
CA VAL A 200 -9.19 11.09 -4.20
C VAL A 200 -8.04 10.13 -3.90
N ALA A 201 -7.94 9.00 -4.62
CA ALA A 201 -6.87 8.02 -4.41
C ALA A 201 -5.47 8.57 -4.74
N PRO A 202 -5.20 9.08 -5.96
CA PRO A 202 -3.91 9.73 -6.24
C PRO A 202 -3.64 10.92 -5.34
N ALA A 203 -4.69 11.66 -4.93
CA ALA A 203 -4.52 12.79 -4.03
C ALA A 203 -4.07 12.40 -2.62
N LEU A 204 -4.60 11.29 -2.06
CA LEU A 204 -4.16 10.79 -0.75
C LEU A 204 -2.72 10.27 -0.79
N VAL A 205 -2.35 9.51 -1.83
CA VAL A 205 -0.95 9.07 -2.02
C VAL A 205 -0.02 10.27 -2.11
N ARG A 206 -0.42 11.31 -2.86
CA ARG A 206 0.34 12.56 -2.97
C ARG A 206 0.44 13.26 -1.61
N ILE A 207 -0.65 13.41 -0.85
CA ILE A 207 -0.60 14.02 0.48
C ILE A 207 0.36 13.26 1.39
N PHE A 208 0.32 11.92 1.36
CA PHE A 208 1.21 11.12 2.19
C PHE A 208 2.70 11.33 1.84
N PHE A 209 3.04 11.36 0.56
CA PHE A 209 4.40 11.72 0.12
C PHE A 209 4.79 13.15 0.55
N HIS A 210 3.89 14.11 0.35
CA HIS A 210 4.12 15.52 0.65
C HIS A 210 4.16 15.84 2.15
N ASP A 211 3.59 14.98 3.00
CA ASP A 211 3.76 15.04 4.47
C ASP A 211 5.15 14.50 4.85
N CYS A 212 5.48 13.28 4.41
CA CYS A 212 6.69 12.60 4.82
C CYS A 212 7.99 13.29 4.37
N PHE A 213 8.05 13.77 3.13
CA PHE A 213 9.32 14.20 2.53
C PHE A 213 9.91 15.48 3.14
N PRO A 214 9.15 16.55 3.43
CA PRO A 214 9.71 17.79 3.95
C PRO A 214 10.32 17.64 5.34
N GLN A 215 9.58 17.06 6.30
CA GLN A 215 10.05 16.98 7.69
C GLN A 215 9.81 15.62 8.38
N GLY A 216 8.90 14.80 7.88
CA GLY A 216 8.57 13.50 8.46
C GLY A 216 7.11 13.14 8.31
N CYS A 217 6.76 11.87 8.47
CA CYS A 217 5.38 11.41 8.39
C CYS A 217 4.64 11.73 9.71
N ASP A 218 4.33 13.01 9.95
CA ASP A 218 3.82 13.52 11.22
C ASP A 218 2.54 14.38 11.06
N ALA A 219 1.89 14.34 9.90
CA ALA A 219 0.70 15.13 9.60
C ALA A 219 0.91 16.65 9.71
N SER A 220 2.14 17.17 9.57
CA SER A 220 2.40 18.61 9.50
C SER A 220 1.68 19.26 8.33
N VAL A 221 1.53 18.55 7.21
CA VAL A 221 0.86 19.06 6.01
C VAL A 221 -0.61 19.42 6.24
N LEU A 222 -1.24 18.81 7.26
CA LEU A 222 -2.64 19.07 7.59
C LEU A 222 -2.84 20.39 8.35
N LEU A 223 -1.78 20.94 8.97
CA LEU A 223 -1.88 22.16 9.76
C LEU A 223 -2.21 23.39 8.90
N THR A 224 -3.19 24.16 9.37
CA THR A 224 -3.69 25.38 8.71
C THR A 224 -3.38 26.65 9.50
N GLY A 225 -3.39 27.79 8.81
CA GLY A 225 -3.08 29.11 9.37
C GLY A 225 -2.02 29.85 8.56
N ASN A 226 -1.51 30.96 9.11
CA ASN A 226 -0.61 31.87 8.39
C ASN A 226 0.71 31.22 7.92
N ASN A 227 1.17 30.18 8.61
CA ASN A 227 2.41 29.46 8.29
C ASN A 227 2.15 28.08 7.68
N SER A 228 0.93 27.82 7.16
CA SER A 228 0.59 26.51 6.60
C SER A 228 1.46 26.18 5.39
N GLU A 229 2.03 24.99 5.38
CA GLU A 229 2.77 24.48 4.23
C GLU A 229 1.87 24.20 3.02
N GLN A 230 0.55 24.11 3.18
CA GLN A 230 -0.40 23.96 2.06
C GLN A 230 -0.36 25.14 1.09
N ALA A 231 0.09 26.31 1.56
CA ALA A 231 0.19 27.53 0.76
C ALA A 231 1.58 27.73 0.11
N LEU A 232 2.44 26.71 0.09
CA LEU A 232 3.84 26.82 -0.33
C LEU A 232 4.15 25.93 -1.53
N GLY A 233 4.77 26.50 -2.57
CA GLY A 233 5.43 25.77 -3.65
C GLY A 233 4.60 24.60 -4.22
N PRO A 234 5.14 23.36 -4.25
CA PRO A 234 4.42 22.19 -4.74
C PRO A 234 3.10 21.91 -4.01
N ASN A 235 2.97 22.29 -2.74
CA ASN A 235 1.78 22.00 -1.93
C ASN A 235 0.55 22.83 -2.33
N LEU A 236 0.72 23.93 -3.08
CA LEU A 236 -0.38 24.77 -3.59
C LEU A 236 -1.42 24.00 -4.42
N THR A 237 -1.04 22.85 -4.97
CA THR A 237 -1.90 21.99 -5.79
C THR A 237 -2.39 20.75 -5.05
N LEU A 238 -2.15 20.64 -3.73
CA LEU A 238 -2.76 19.58 -2.91
C LEU A 238 -4.28 19.69 -2.98
N ARG A 239 -4.92 18.54 -3.13
CA ARG A 239 -6.35 18.50 -3.40
C ARG A 239 -7.11 18.69 -2.10
N LEU A 240 -7.75 19.84 -1.94
CA LEU A 240 -8.53 20.18 -0.75
C LEU A 240 -9.56 19.11 -0.35
N MET A 241 -10.17 18.44 -1.32
CA MET A 241 -11.13 17.35 -1.04
C MET A 241 -10.49 16.13 -0.34
N ALA A 242 -9.22 15.85 -0.58
CA ALA A 242 -8.50 14.74 0.05
C ALA A 242 -8.01 15.14 1.46
N LEU A 243 -7.55 16.38 1.64
CA LEU A 243 -7.26 16.94 2.97
C LEU A 243 -8.51 16.90 3.85
N LYS A 244 -9.64 17.39 3.34
CA LYS A 244 -10.93 17.32 4.06
C LYS A 244 -11.37 15.89 4.35
N LEU A 245 -11.08 14.93 3.47
CA LEU A 245 -11.41 13.53 3.72
C LEU A 245 -10.66 12.98 4.93
N ILE A 246 -9.38 13.34 5.10
CA ILE A 246 -8.59 12.96 6.28
C ILE A 246 -9.24 13.52 7.55
N ASP A 247 -9.62 14.80 7.54
CA ASP A 247 -10.35 15.42 8.66
C ASP A 247 -11.69 14.73 8.95
N ASP A 248 -12.47 14.43 7.90
CA ASP A 248 -13.78 13.76 8.03
C ASP A 248 -13.62 12.33 8.60
N ILE A 249 -12.56 11.61 8.22
CA ILE A 249 -12.24 10.29 8.79
C ILE A 249 -11.85 10.44 10.25
N HIS A 250 -10.94 11.37 10.55
CA HIS A 250 -10.46 11.60 11.91
C HIS A 250 -11.61 11.99 12.85
N ALA A 251 -12.53 12.86 12.42
CA ALA A 251 -13.72 13.19 13.20
C ALA A 251 -14.60 11.96 13.49
N GLY A 252 -14.76 11.04 12.52
CA GLY A 252 -15.45 9.76 12.74
C GLY A 252 -14.72 8.84 13.71
N VAL A 253 -13.39 8.83 13.67
CA VAL A 253 -12.55 8.09 14.61
C VAL A 253 -12.65 8.68 16.01
N GLU A 254 -12.52 10.00 16.18
CA GLU A 254 -12.62 10.67 17.48
C GLU A 254 -14.01 10.48 18.13
N ALA A 255 -15.07 10.41 17.34
CA ALA A 255 -16.41 10.09 17.85
C ALA A 255 -16.53 8.66 18.41
N THR A 256 -15.65 7.74 17.99
CA THR A 256 -15.69 6.32 18.37
C THR A 256 -14.62 5.96 19.39
N CYS A 257 -13.42 6.51 19.21
CA CYS A 257 -12.21 6.23 19.96
C CYS A 257 -11.51 7.56 20.31
N PRO A 258 -12.07 8.34 21.26
CA PRO A 258 -11.58 9.69 21.53
C PRO A 258 -10.09 9.70 21.90
N ARG A 259 -9.35 10.68 21.40
CA ARG A 259 -7.94 10.96 21.72
C ARG A 259 -7.01 9.77 21.55
N THR A 260 -7.36 8.87 20.64
CA THR A 260 -6.66 7.57 20.51
C THR A 260 -5.78 7.51 19.28
N VAL A 261 -6.29 7.91 18.11
CA VAL A 261 -5.63 7.68 16.81
C VAL A 261 -5.12 9.01 16.28
N SER A 262 -3.87 9.06 15.82
CA SER A 262 -3.27 10.28 15.27
C SER A 262 -3.78 10.59 13.86
N CYS A 263 -3.73 11.86 13.48
CA CYS A 263 -3.99 12.30 12.11
C CYS A 263 -2.96 11.71 11.12
N ALA A 264 -1.72 11.52 11.56
CA ALA A 264 -0.68 10.85 10.79
C ALA A 264 -1.09 9.41 10.42
N ASP A 265 -1.57 8.61 11.37
CA ASP A 265 -2.01 7.24 11.08
C ASP A 265 -3.34 7.19 10.31
N VAL A 266 -4.26 8.14 10.53
CA VAL A 266 -5.45 8.28 9.67
C VAL A 266 -5.04 8.53 8.21
N THR A 267 -4.05 9.38 7.96
CA THR A 267 -3.55 9.70 6.61
C THR A 267 -2.97 8.47 5.92
N VAL A 268 -2.17 7.68 6.62
CA VAL A 268 -1.55 6.46 6.10
C VAL A 268 -2.61 5.39 5.80
N LEU A 269 -3.56 5.17 6.71
CA LEU A 269 -4.66 4.22 6.52
C LEU A 269 -5.60 4.63 5.40
N ALA A 270 -5.94 5.92 5.29
CA ALA A 270 -6.75 6.44 4.21
C ALA A 270 -6.07 6.22 2.84
N THR A 271 -4.75 6.43 2.78
CA THR A 271 -3.94 6.20 1.59
C THR A 271 -3.95 4.73 1.18
N ARG A 272 -3.74 3.80 2.12
CA ARG A 272 -3.83 2.34 1.86
C ARG A 272 -5.18 1.95 1.26
N ASP A 273 -6.27 2.37 1.90
CA ASP A 273 -7.61 1.97 1.49
C ASP A 273 -8.03 2.60 0.16
N ALA A 274 -7.47 3.77 -0.19
CA ALA A 274 -7.70 4.42 -1.47
C ALA A 274 -6.89 3.77 -2.60
N LEU A 275 -5.64 3.39 -2.33
CA LEU A 275 -4.80 2.60 -3.23
C LEU A 275 -5.47 1.26 -3.58
N LEU A 276 -5.96 0.54 -2.57
CA LEU A 276 -6.63 -0.73 -2.78
C LEU A 276 -7.88 -0.59 -3.66
N GLN A 277 -8.67 0.47 -3.46
CA GLN A 277 -9.84 0.75 -4.30
C GLN A 277 -9.49 1.13 -5.74
N ALA A 278 -8.32 1.71 -5.96
CA ALA A 278 -7.81 2.00 -7.29
C ALA A 278 -7.21 0.76 -7.99
N GLY A 279 -7.15 -0.40 -7.34
CA GLY A 279 -6.59 -1.64 -7.88
C GLY A 279 -5.13 -1.92 -7.49
N GLY A 280 -4.56 -1.10 -6.61
CA GLY A 280 -3.19 -1.24 -6.13
C GLY A 280 -3.04 -2.32 -5.05
N PRO A 281 -1.79 -2.58 -4.59
CA PRO A 281 -1.52 -3.56 -3.56
C PRO A 281 -2.10 -3.14 -2.21
N TYR A 282 -2.46 -4.14 -1.40
CA TYR A 282 -2.64 -3.91 0.03
C TYR A 282 -1.27 -3.69 0.68
N ILE A 283 -1.12 -2.61 1.43
CA ILE A 283 0.13 -2.26 2.12
C ILE A 283 -0.14 -2.27 3.62
N ASP A 284 0.53 -3.16 4.34
CA ASP A 284 0.36 -3.27 5.79
C ASP A 284 1.25 -2.26 6.51
N PHE A 285 0.74 -1.04 6.65
CA PHE A 285 1.50 0.03 7.27
C PHE A 285 1.63 -0.18 8.79
N PRO A 286 2.83 0.01 9.35
CA PRO A 286 3.01 0.07 10.79
C PRO A 286 2.35 1.37 11.31
N LEU A 287 1.62 1.28 12.42
CA LEU A 287 0.87 2.37 13.05
C LEU A 287 1.44 2.70 14.44
N GLY A 288 1.04 3.82 15.04
CA GLY A 288 1.56 4.37 16.30
C GLY A 288 2.26 5.71 16.15
N ARG A 289 2.07 6.39 15.01
CA ARG A 289 2.61 7.74 14.77
C ARG A 289 1.90 8.74 15.66
N ARG A 290 2.57 9.88 15.88
CA ARG A 290 2.02 11.05 16.56
C ARG A 290 2.14 12.26 15.66
N ASP A 291 1.29 13.23 15.93
CA ASP A 291 1.15 14.42 15.11
C ASP A 291 2.19 15.47 15.51
N GLY A 292 2.81 16.09 14.50
CA GLY A 292 3.73 17.21 14.66
C GLY A 292 3.05 18.45 15.27
N LEU A 293 3.83 19.40 15.77
CA LEU A 293 3.28 20.61 16.40
C LEU A 293 3.35 21.84 15.48
N THR A 294 4.12 21.76 14.40
CA THR A 294 4.41 22.86 13.49
C THR A 294 4.41 22.39 12.04
N PRO A 295 3.92 23.21 11.09
CA PRO A 295 4.11 22.96 9.66
C PRO A 295 5.59 22.92 9.28
N ALA A 296 5.92 22.27 8.16
CA ALA A 296 7.24 22.32 7.57
C ALA A 296 7.61 23.74 7.14
N SER A 297 8.91 24.06 7.26
CA SER A 297 9.43 25.34 6.80
C SER A 297 9.37 25.44 5.27
N ALA A 298 9.33 26.68 4.76
CA ALA A 298 9.32 26.91 3.32
C ALA A 298 10.51 26.27 2.60
N ASP A 299 11.70 26.30 3.20
CA ASP A 299 12.90 25.70 2.61
C ASP A 299 12.76 24.19 2.43
N LEU A 300 12.15 23.50 3.40
CA LEU A 300 11.91 22.05 3.31
C LEU A 300 10.86 21.71 2.25
N VAL A 301 9.77 22.48 2.18
CA VAL A 301 8.72 22.29 1.17
C VAL A 301 9.24 22.57 -0.24
N LEU A 302 10.10 23.57 -0.41
CA LEU A 302 10.71 23.91 -1.69
C LEU A 302 11.83 22.95 -2.10
N ALA A 303 12.35 22.15 -1.17
CA ALA A 303 13.33 21.10 -1.45
C ALA A 303 12.70 19.77 -1.92
N LEU A 304 11.37 19.68 -1.99
CA LEU A 304 10.68 18.53 -2.56
C LEU A 304 11.18 18.22 -3.99
N PRO A 305 11.31 16.93 -4.37
CA PRO A 305 11.72 16.55 -5.72
C PRO A 305 10.85 17.22 -6.79
N ALA A 306 11.47 18.07 -7.63
CA ALA A 306 10.74 18.78 -8.66
C ALA A 306 10.48 17.88 -9.90
N PRO A 307 9.39 18.11 -10.65
CA PRO A 307 9.08 17.33 -11.86
C PRO A 307 10.12 17.52 -12.98
N SER A 308 10.95 18.56 -12.90
CA SER A 308 12.01 18.89 -13.85
C SER A 308 13.38 18.28 -13.51
N PHE A 309 13.52 17.63 -12.34
CA PHE A 309 14.79 17.04 -11.92
C PHE A 309 15.23 15.89 -12.84
N ASP A 310 16.53 15.77 -13.04
CA ASP A 310 17.13 14.62 -13.69
C ASP A 310 17.32 13.45 -12.71
N VAL A 311 17.61 12.26 -13.25
CA VAL A 311 17.74 11.04 -12.43
C VAL A 311 18.85 11.14 -11.38
N PRO A 312 20.07 11.66 -11.67
CA PRO A 312 21.09 11.85 -10.64
C PRO A 312 20.61 12.73 -9.47
N THR A 313 19.89 13.83 -9.77
CA THR A 313 19.32 14.71 -8.74
C THR A 313 18.24 13.98 -7.92
N LEU A 314 17.38 13.20 -8.58
CA LEU A 314 16.37 12.39 -7.90
C LEU A 314 16.98 11.33 -6.99
N ILE A 315 18.02 10.62 -7.45
CA ILE A 315 18.76 9.63 -6.65
C ILE A 315 19.35 10.31 -5.40
N SER A 316 19.96 11.49 -5.54
CA SER A 316 20.49 12.23 -4.39
C SER A 316 19.38 12.68 -3.44
N SER A 317 18.25 13.17 -3.97
CA SER A 317 17.13 13.65 -3.17
C SER A 317 16.47 12.53 -2.35
N PHE A 318 16.21 11.37 -2.98
CA PHE A 318 15.70 10.19 -2.29
C PHE A 318 16.74 9.63 -1.30
N GLY A 319 18.02 9.61 -1.69
CA GLY A 319 19.12 9.17 -0.83
C GLY A 319 19.22 9.98 0.46
N ASN A 320 19.02 11.31 0.39
CA ASN A 320 18.98 12.19 1.57
C ASN A 320 17.84 11.87 2.54
N ARG A 321 16.81 11.15 2.07
CA ARG A 321 15.69 10.65 2.88
C ARG A 321 15.77 9.14 3.11
N SER A 322 16.98 8.56 2.99
CA SER A 322 17.27 7.13 3.19
C SER A 322 16.56 6.18 2.22
N LEU A 323 16.11 6.68 1.06
CA LEU A 323 15.50 5.90 0.00
C LEU A 323 16.51 5.65 -1.14
N GLY A 324 16.58 4.42 -1.63
CA GLY A 324 17.52 3.99 -2.66
C GLY A 324 16.95 4.13 -4.08
N VAL A 325 17.71 3.65 -5.06
CA VAL A 325 17.29 3.66 -6.48
C VAL A 325 16.02 2.84 -6.71
N ALA A 326 15.88 1.70 -6.02
CA ALA A 326 14.67 0.89 -6.11
C ALA A 326 13.43 1.66 -5.63
N ASP A 327 13.58 2.34 -4.49
CA ASP A 327 12.51 3.17 -3.91
C ASP A 327 12.12 4.32 -4.83
N LEU A 328 13.10 4.98 -5.46
CA LEU A 328 12.83 6.01 -6.46
C LEU A 328 11.97 5.46 -7.61
N VAL A 329 12.40 4.36 -8.24
CA VAL A 329 11.69 3.83 -9.41
C VAL A 329 10.30 3.30 -9.04
N ALA A 330 10.18 2.65 -7.88
CA ALA A 330 8.90 2.11 -7.40
C ALA A 330 7.93 3.25 -7.04
N LEU A 331 8.35 4.20 -6.19
CA LEU A 331 7.46 5.28 -5.72
C LEU A 331 7.04 6.23 -6.84
N SER A 332 7.90 6.46 -7.85
CA SER A 332 7.49 7.19 -9.07
C SER A 332 6.37 6.48 -9.84
N GLY A 333 6.23 5.16 -9.69
CA GLY A 333 5.13 4.38 -10.25
C GLY A 333 3.74 4.80 -9.75
N ALA A 334 3.65 5.53 -8.63
CA ALA A 334 2.41 6.15 -8.19
C ALA A 334 1.83 7.12 -9.23
N HIS A 335 2.61 7.59 -10.21
CA HIS A 335 2.13 8.41 -11.33
C HIS A 335 1.32 7.63 -12.38
N THR A 336 1.03 6.33 -12.17
CA THR A 336 0.05 5.55 -12.96
C THR A 336 -1.39 6.11 -12.90
N PHE A 337 -1.67 7.00 -11.95
CA PHE A 337 -2.95 7.68 -11.84
C PHE A 337 -2.81 9.14 -11.42
N GLY A 338 -3.89 9.90 -11.48
CA GLY A 338 -3.88 11.32 -11.12
C GLY A 338 -3.46 12.23 -12.27
N VAL A 339 -3.19 13.50 -11.93
CA VAL A 339 -2.99 14.56 -12.91
C VAL A 339 -1.86 15.51 -12.50
N ALA A 340 -1.23 16.14 -13.49
CA ALA A 340 -0.34 17.28 -13.30
C ALA A 340 -0.90 18.52 -14.00
N HIS A 341 -0.53 19.69 -13.50
CA HIS A 341 -0.87 20.98 -14.12
C HIS A 341 0.19 21.33 -15.16
N CYS A 342 -0.19 22.06 -16.21
CA CYS A 342 0.72 22.44 -17.30
C CYS A 342 2.08 23.01 -16.87
N PRO A 343 2.20 23.87 -15.84
CA PRO A 343 3.49 24.38 -15.38
C PRO A 343 4.48 23.29 -14.90
N SER A 344 4.01 22.10 -14.56
CA SER A 344 4.86 20.98 -14.12
C SER A 344 5.57 20.23 -15.26
N PHE A 345 5.20 20.47 -16.52
CA PHE A 345 5.74 19.71 -17.66
C PHE A 345 5.87 20.51 -18.97
N SER A 346 5.51 21.79 -18.96
CA SER A 346 5.56 22.66 -20.14
C SER A 346 6.97 22.99 -20.60
N ASP A 347 7.96 22.91 -19.70
CA ASP A 347 9.39 23.04 -19.97
C ASP A 347 9.88 22.06 -21.03
N ARG A 348 9.21 20.92 -21.16
CA ARG A 348 9.55 19.89 -22.15
C ARG A 348 9.20 20.24 -23.59
N PHE A 349 8.38 21.27 -23.81
CA PHE A 349 7.96 21.67 -25.15
C PHE A 349 7.80 23.18 -25.39
N THR A 350 8.28 23.99 -24.44
CA THR A 350 8.18 25.45 -24.48
C THR A 350 9.53 26.07 -24.08
N PRO A 351 10.10 26.99 -24.88
CA PRO A 351 9.61 27.52 -26.16
C PRO A 351 9.81 26.56 -27.34
N ILE A 352 10.65 25.53 -27.17
CA ILE A 352 10.94 24.50 -28.16
C ILE A 352 10.80 23.12 -27.51
N ILE A 353 10.66 22.07 -28.33
CA ILE A 353 10.63 20.69 -27.84
C ILE A 353 12.01 20.33 -27.29
N ASP A 354 12.07 20.09 -25.97
CA ASP A 354 13.23 19.52 -25.29
C ASP A 354 13.13 18.00 -25.33
N ALA A 355 14.07 17.37 -26.04
CA ALA A 355 14.16 15.92 -26.18
C ALA A 355 15.02 15.27 -25.08
N ASN A 356 15.39 16.00 -24.02
CA ASN A 356 16.19 15.49 -22.90
C ASN A 356 15.44 15.60 -21.55
N PRO A 357 14.76 14.54 -21.10
CA PRO A 357 14.69 13.18 -21.66
C PRO A 357 13.69 13.04 -22.81
N ALA A 358 13.81 11.95 -23.57
CA ALA A 358 13.15 11.78 -24.87
C ALA A 358 11.63 11.89 -24.79
N ILE A 359 11.03 12.75 -25.62
CA ILE A 359 9.57 12.87 -25.76
C ILE A 359 9.12 12.52 -27.17
N GLY A 360 8.04 11.74 -27.29
CA GLY A 360 7.43 11.42 -28.58
C GLY A 360 6.95 12.69 -29.30
N PRO A 361 7.37 12.97 -30.56
CA PRO A 361 7.05 14.25 -31.21
C PRO A 361 5.55 14.53 -31.36
N LYS A 362 4.73 13.49 -31.57
CA LYS A 362 3.26 13.62 -31.63
C LYS A 362 2.67 13.94 -30.25
N PHE A 363 3.21 13.33 -29.20
CA PHE A 363 2.80 13.56 -27.82
C PHE A 363 3.16 14.98 -27.38
N ALA A 364 4.39 15.43 -27.65
CA ALA A 364 4.84 16.79 -27.38
C ALA A 364 3.95 17.86 -28.05
N LYS A 365 3.62 17.70 -29.34
CA LYS A 365 2.72 18.62 -30.06
C LYS A 365 1.31 18.65 -29.47
N MET A 366 0.80 17.50 -29.02
CA MET A 366 -0.51 17.42 -28.37
C MET A 366 -0.49 18.15 -27.02
N LEU A 367 0.54 17.95 -26.20
CA LEU A 367 0.70 18.67 -24.92
C LEU A 367 0.89 20.17 -25.12
N GLN A 368 1.69 20.58 -26.11
CA GLN A 368 1.88 21.99 -26.46
C GLN A 368 0.55 22.66 -26.83
N ALA A 369 -0.25 22.03 -27.70
CA ALA A 369 -1.57 22.55 -28.08
C ALA A 369 -2.56 22.59 -26.90
N LYS A 370 -2.41 21.67 -25.94
CA LYS A 370 -3.23 21.64 -24.72
C LYS A 370 -2.85 22.76 -23.76
N CYS A 371 -1.56 22.93 -23.45
CA CYS A 371 -1.07 23.94 -22.52
C CYS A 371 -1.06 25.37 -23.10
N ALA A 372 -1.16 25.54 -24.41
CA ALA A 372 -1.45 26.85 -25.02
C ALA A 372 -2.79 27.45 -24.57
N LYS A 373 -3.67 26.64 -23.97
CA LYS A 373 -4.97 27.06 -23.41
C LYS A 373 -4.94 27.29 -21.90
N ASP A 374 -3.78 27.21 -21.26
CA ASP A 374 -3.61 27.35 -19.81
C ASP A 374 -3.67 28.82 -19.38
N VAL A 375 -4.86 29.41 -19.49
CA VAL A 375 -5.14 30.81 -19.15
C VAL A 375 -6.41 30.87 -18.30
N PRO A 376 -6.32 31.25 -17.01
CA PRO A 376 -5.09 31.59 -16.27
C PRO A 376 -4.17 30.38 -16.07
N GLU A 377 -2.88 30.65 -15.83
CA GLU A 377 -1.85 29.62 -15.66
C GLU A 377 -2.20 28.66 -14.51
N GLY A 378 -1.93 27.37 -14.70
CA GLY A 378 -2.18 26.33 -13.70
C GLY A 378 -3.63 25.86 -13.62
N THR A 379 -4.47 26.12 -14.63
CA THR A 379 -5.87 25.64 -14.67
C THR A 379 -6.06 24.40 -15.53
N VAL A 380 -5.18 24.19 -16.51
CA VAL A 380 -5.23 23.04 -17.41
C VAL A 380 -4.38 21.90 -16.85
N THR A 381 -5.00 20.73 -16.77
CA THR A 381 -4.37 19.49 -16.25
C THR A 381 -4.26 18.41 -17.31
N GLN A 382 -3.27 17.54 -17.15
CA GLN A 382 -3.05 16.34 -17.95
C GLN A 382 -2.90 15.13 -17.03
N ALA A 383 -3.50 13.99 -17.39
CA ALA A 383 -3.29 12.76 -16.66
C ALA A 383 -1.82 12.33 -16.74
N LEU A 384 -1.28 11.89 -15.61
CA LEU A 384 0.11 11.42 -15.50
C LEU A 384 0.32 10.14 -16.32
N ASP A 385 -0.68 9.26 -16.33
CA ASP A 385 -0.79 8.07 -17.17
C ASP A 385 -1.85 8.30 -18.26
N GLY A 386 -1.46 8.13 -19.52
CA GLY A 386 -2.34 8.31 -20.67
C GLY A 386 -3.12 7.06 -21.09
N LEU A 387 -2.83 5.91 -20.50
CA LEU A 387 -3.42 4.61 -20.82
C LEU A 387 -4.54 4.27 -19.83
N THR A 388 -4.27 4.35 -18.52
CA THR A 388 -5.20 3.94 -17.45
C THR A 388 -5.26 4.97 -16.31
N PRO A 389 -5.66 6.24 -16.58
CA PRO A 389 -5.54 7.37 -15.64
C PRO A 389 -6.28 7.27 -14.29
N LYS A 390 -7.07 6.21 -14.08
CA LYS A 390 -7.90 5.98 -12.89
C LYS A 390 -7.60 4.65 -12.18
N VAL A 391 -6.67 3.86 -12.69
CA VAL A 391 -6.32 2.55 -12.15
C VAL A 391 -4.88 2.63 -11.65
N PHE A 392 -4.61 1.98 -10.52
CA PHE A 392 -3.24 1.78 -10.07
C PHE A 392 -2.70 0.51 -10.71
N ASP A 393 -1.86 0.64 -11.74
CA ASP A 393 -1.24 -0.48 -12.45
C ASP A 393 0.20 -0.13 -12.90
N ASN A 394 0.79 -0.95 -13.76
CA ASN A 394 2.17 -0.75 -14.24
C ASN A 394 2.25 -0.05 -15.61
N LEU A 395 1.14 0.46 -16.16
CA LEU A 395 1.10 1.08 -17.49
C LEU A 395 1.79 2.43 -17.54
N TYR A 396 2.00 3.09 -16.39
CA TYR A 396 2.96 4.18 -16.22
C TYR A 396 4.30 3.85 -16.90
N TYR A 397 4.89 2.69 -16.60
CA TYR A 397 6.18 2.30 -17.17
C TYR A 397 6.09 1.99 -18.67
N THR A 398 4.93 1.56 -19.15
CA THR A 398 4.66 1.39 -20.59
C THR A 398 4.64 2.74 -21.32
N ASP A 399 4.05 3.77 -20.71
CA ASP A 399 4.12 5.14 -21.22
C ASP A 399 5.58 5.63 -21.27
N LEU A 400 6.41 5.34 -20.26
CA LEU A 400 7.84 5.70 -20.29
C LEU A 400 8.57 5.05 -21.47
N ILE A 401 8.39 3.74 -21.68
CA ILE A 401 9.00 2.99 -22.80
C ILE A 401 8.60 3.58 -24.15
N THR A 402 7.34 4.01 -24.28
CA THR A 402 6.81 4.60 -25.53
C THR A 402 7.07 6.10 -25.67
N ARG A 403 7.92 6.68 -24.82
CA ARG A 403 8.32 8.11 -24.82
C ARG A 403 7.17 9.06 -24.52
N ARG A 404 6.27 8.62 -23.64
CA ARG A 404 5.05 9.30 -23.22
C ARG A 404 4.99 9.61 -21.73
N GLY A 405 6.08 9.44 -20.98
CA GLY A 405 6.16 9.97 -19.61
C GLY A 405 5.87 11.47 -19.63
N LEU A 406 5.02 11.96 -18.73
CA LEU A 406 4.58 13.36 -18.73
C LEU A 406 5.68 14.28 -18.20
N LEU A 407 6.21 13.98 -17.02
CA LEU A 407 7.22 14.77 -16.34
C LEU A 407 8.62 14.40 -16.84
N LYS A 408 9.57 15.32 -16.68
CA LYS A 408 10.99 15.06 -16.99
C LYS A 408 11.59 14.06 -16.00
N SER A 409 11.25 14.18 -14.73
CA SER A 409 11.60 13.23 -13.67
C SER A 409 11.16 11.79 -14.01
N ASP A 410 9.96 11.64 -14.56
CA ASP A 410 9.40 10.34 -14.96
C ASP A 410 10.13 9.74 -16.16
N GLN A 411 10.19 10.51 -17.26
CA GLN A 411 10.74 10.00 -18.52
C GLN A 411 12.24 9.69 -18.41
N GLY A 412 12.97 10.36 -17.51
CA GLY A 412 14.36 10.06 -17.21
C GLY A 412 14.58 8.65 -16.67
N LEU A 413 13.60 8.06 -15.97
CA LEU A 413 13.76 6.74 -15.32
C LEU A 413 14.05 5.62 -16.31
N ILE A 414 13.50 5.68 -17.53
CA ILE A 414 13.73 4.65 -18.57
C ILE A 414 14.96 4.96 -19.45
N ASP A 415 15.52 6.18 -19.33
CA ASP A 415 16.69 6.62 -20.09
C ASP A 415 18.00 6.43 -19.33
N HIS A 416 17.98 6.56 -18.00
CA HIS A 416 19.18 6.47 -17.17
C HIS A 416 19.58 5.01 -16.86
N PRO A 417 20.86 4.64 -16.95
CA PRO A 417 21.32 3.25 -16.78
C PRO A 417 20.95 2.65 -15.41
N ASP A 418 21.01 3.43 -14.34
CA ASP A 418 20.77 2.94 -12.97
C ASP A 418 19.29 2.60 -12.70
N THR A 419 18.35 3.23 -13.41
CA THR A 419 16.90 3.08 -13.18
C THR A 419 16.21 2.27 -14.29
N LYS A 420 16.75 2.30 -15.52
CA LYS A 420 16.14 1.69 -16.71
C LYS A 420 15.84 0.22 -16.56
N GLY A 421 16.75 -0.55 -15.95
CA GLY A 421 16.59 -2.00 -15.78
C GLY A 421 15.33 -2.32 -14.98
N MET A 422 15.14 -1.65 -13.85
CA MET A 422 13.99 -1.85 -12.97
C MET A 422 12.70 -1.30 -13.57
N ALA A 423 12.72 -0.10 -14.16
CA ALA A 423 11.57 0.47 -14.85
C ALA A 423 11.05 -0.45 -15.98
N THR A 424 11.97 -1.10 -16.70
CA THR A 424 11.62 -2.10 -17.73
C THR A 424 11.00 -3.35 -17.10
N GLN A 425 11.53 -3.84 -15.97
CA GLN A 425 10.98 -5.00 -15.28
C GLN A 425 9.56 -4.72 -14.74
N PHE A 426 9.32 -3.54 -14.18
CA PHE A 426 8.00 -3.13 -13.73
C PHE A 426 6.99 -3.06 -14.87
N ALA A 427 7.38 -2.54 -16.05
CA ALA A 427 6.52 -2.57 -17.24
C ALA A 427 6.11 -4.00 -17.66
N LEU A 428 6.99 -4.98 -17.46
CA LEU A 428 6.76 -6.38 -17.85
C LEU A 428 6.05 -7.21 -16.77
N ASN A 429 6.09 -6.78 -15.50
CA ASN A 429 5.59 -7.55 -14.37
C ASN A 429 4.95 -6.63 -13.32
N GLN A 430 3.63 -6.54 -13.37
CA GLN A 430 2.84 -5.76 -12.41
C GLN A 430 2.98 -6.27 -10.96
N LEU A 431 3.08 -7.58 -10.74
CA LEU A 431 3.23 -8.11 -9.38
C LEU A 431 4.56 -7.70 -8.77
N PHE A 432 5.63 -7.69 -9.57
CA PHE A 432 6.94 -7.22 -9.11
C PHE A 432 6.93 -5.71 -8.81
N PHE A 433 6.26 -4.91 -9.65
CA PHE A 433 6.03 -3.50 -9.34
C PHE A 433 5.26 -3.31 -8.02
N PHE A 434 4.18 -4.06 -7.82
CA PHE A 434 3.34 -3.94 -6.63
C PHE A 434 4.08 -4.31 -5.34
N ASP A 435 4.91 -5.35 -5.38
CA ASP A 435 5.71 -5.80 -4.24
C ASP A 435 6.75 -4.73 -3.84
N GLU A 436 7.53 -4.24 -4.80
CA GLU A 436 8.51 -3.17 -4.57
C GLU A 436 7.83 -1.87 -4.15
N PHE A 437 6.70 -1.51 -4.76
CA PHE A 437 5.92 -0.33 -4.36
C PHE A 437 5.44 -0.42 -2.91
N ALA A 438 4.90 -1.57 -2.49
CA ALA A 438 4.47 -1.78 -1.12
C ALA A 438 5.64 -1.67 -0.13
N HIS A 439 6.77 -2.30 -0.44
CA HIS A 439 7.99 -2.23 0.37
C HIS A 439 8.52 -0.80 0.49
N SER A 440 8.62 -0.06 -0.61
CA SER A 440 9.10 1.33 -0.62
C SER A 440 8.14 2.29 0.07
N MET A 441 6.82 2.08 -0.04
CA MET A 441 5.83 2.85 0.71
C MET A 441 5.95 2.62 2.22
N VAL A 442 6.13 1.37 2.66
CA VAL A 442 6.39 1.06 4.09
C VAL A 442 7.69 1.74 4.54
N LYS A 443 8.76 1.68 3.73
CA LYS A 443 10.03 2.34 4.05
C LYS A 443 9.88 3.86 4.18
N MET A 444 9.19 4.50 3.23
CA MET A 444 8.85 5.92 3.31
C MET A 444 8.02 6.24 4.56
N SER A 445 7.11 5.36 4.96
CA SER A 445 6.23 5.55 6.12
C SER A 445 6.95 5.65 7.47
N TYR A 446 8.22 5.25 7.54
CA TYR A 446 9.07 5.33 8.75
C TYR A 446 9.84 6.66 8.87
N MET A 447 9.73 7.54 7.87
CA MET A 447 10.53 8.75 7.77
C MET A 447 10.21 9.73 8.89
N ASP A 448 11.21 9.99 9.74
CA ASP A 448 11.20 10.97 10.85
C ASP A 448 9.91 10.96 11.70
N VAL A 449 9.34 9.78 11.92
CA VAL A 449 8.09 9.60 12.67
C VAL A 449 8.23 10.03 14.14
N LEU A 450 7.18 10.63 14.67
CA LEU A 450 7.03 10.89 16.10
C LEU A 450 6.32 9.70 16.77
N THR A 451 6.85 9.22 17.90
CA THR A 451 6.27 8.07 18.63
C THR A 451 6.28 8.30 20.14
N GLY A 452 5.56 7.45 20.89
CA GLY A 452 5.56 7.49 22.35
C GLY A 452 5.01 8.80 22.91
N SER A 453 5.88 9.65 23.47
CA SER A 453 5.52 10.97 24.00
C SER A 453 5.92 12.14 23.11
N GLN A 454 6.45 11.88 21.90
CA GLN A 454 6.84 12.92 20.95
C GLN A 454 5.60 13.41 20.18
N GLY A 455 5.37 14.72 20.11
CA GLY A 455 4.17 15.26 19.46
C GLY A 455 2.87 14.93 20.20
N GLU A 456 1.75 14.99 19.49
CA GLU A 456 0.41 14.88 20.08
C GLU A 456 -0.52 13.91 19.35
N ILE A 457 -1.71 13.69 19.93
CA ILE A 457 -2.87 13.19 19.18
C ILE A 457 -3.80 14.39 19.07
N ARG A 458 -3.90 14.98 17.87
CA ARG A 458 -4.71 16.18 17.68
C ARG A 458 -6.20 15.83 17.78
N LEU A 459 -7.00 16.70 18.37
CA LEU A 459 -8.47 16.59 18.33
C LEU A 459 -9.04 17.01 16.95
N ASN A 460 -8.32 17.90 16.28
CA ASN A 460 -8.62 18.40 14.95
C ASN A 460 -7.31 18.46 14.17
N CYS A 461 -7.20 17.72 13.07
CA CYS A 461 -5.95 17.62 12.32
C CYS A 461 -5.42 18.95 11.79
N ALA A 462 -6.30 19.95 11.62
CA ALA A 462 -5.96 21.26 11.09
C ALA A 462 -5.23 22.19 12.09
N VAL A 463 -5.22 21.87 13.39
CA VAL A 463 -4.66 22.74 14.44
C VAL A 463 -3.98 21.95 15.57
N PRO A 464 -2.90 22.47 16.18
CA PRO A 464 -2.34 21.88 17.40
C PRO A 464 -3.30 22.05 18.58
N ASN A 465 -3.30 21.12 19.55
CA ASN A 465 -4.29 21.15 20.64
C ASN A 465 -4.19 22.42 21.50
N THR A 466 -2.97 22.93 21.76
CA THR A 466 -2.75 24.16 22.52
C THR A 466 -3.38 25.40 21.89
N ARG A 467 -3.50 25.41 20.55
CA ARG A 467 -4.15 26.50 19.81
C ARG A 467 -5.67 26.35 19.81
N ALA A 468 -6.18 25.12 19.82
CA ALA A 468 -7.62 24.87 19.95
C ALA A 468 -8.14 25.34 21.32
N GLU A 469 -7.42 25.02 22.40
CA GLU A 469 -7.74 25.49 23.76
C GLU A 469 -7.77 27.02 23.85
N GLY A 470 -6.81 27.72 23.22
CA GLY A 470 -6.78 29.19 23.19
C GLY A 470 -7.94 29.85 22.43
N ILE A 471 -8.56 29.15 21.47
CA ILE A 471 -9.75 29.62 20.76
C ILE A 471 -11.00 29.43 21.62
N GLU A 472 -11.11 28.30 22.33
CA GLU A 472 -12.22 28.06 23.27
C GLU A 472 -12.18 29.06 24.43
N THR A 473 -11.02 29.31 25.03
CA THR A 473 -10.88 30.28 26.13
C THR A 473 -11.12 31.72 25.67
N ALA A 474 -10.75 32.09 24.44
CA ALA A 474 -11.02 33.43 23.90
C ALA A 474 -12.52 33.70 23.66
N ASN A 475 -13.29 32.65 23.34
CA ASN A 475 -14.74 32.75 23.18
C ASN A 475 -15.47 32.86 24.53
N ASP A 476 -14.90 32.27 25.58
CA ASP A 476 -15.42 32.34 26.96
C ASP A 476 -15.08 33.68 27.64
N GLU A 477 -13.91 34.27 27.36
CA GLU A 477 -13.56 35.61 27.85
C GLU A 477 -14.39 36.73 27.17
N GLY A 478 -14.86 36.50 25.94
CA GLY A 478 -15.75 37.42 25.21
C GLY A 478 -17.16 37.57 25.82
N HIS A 479 -17.57 36.65 26.71
CA HIS A 479 -18.86 36.72 27.43
C HIS A 479 -18.72 37.28 28.85
N ALA A 480 -17.50 37.39 29.40
CA ALA A 480 -17.26 37.92 30.74
C ALA A 480 -16.99 39.45 30.76
N ALA A 481 -16.85 40.10 29.60
CA ALA A 481 -16.58 41.54 29.49
C ALA A 481 -17.84 42.43 29.32
N ASN A 482 -19.04 41.86 29.49
CA ASN A 482 -20.31 42.60 29.53
C ASN A 482 -21.19 42.12 30.72
N MET A 483 -20.75 42.39 31.94
CA MET A 483 -21.63 42.55 33.11
C MET A 483 -21.12 43.66 34.03
#